data_AF-A0A927C2D7-F1
#
_entry.id   AF-A0A927C2D7-F1
#
_cell.length_a   1.000
_cell.length_b   1.000
_cell.length_c   1.000
_cell.angle_alpha   90.00
_cell.angle_beta   90.00
_cell.angle_gamma   90.00
#
_symmetry.space_group_name_H-M   'P 1'
#
loop_
_entity.id
_entity.type
_entity.pdbx_description
1 polymer ?
#
loop_
_entity_poly.entity_id
_entity_poly.type
_entity_poly.pdbx_seq_one_letter_code
_entity_poly.pdbx_strand_id
1 'polypeptide(L)'
;MLNPAELKNLSATAEKLTVEQLHELYDTLPAVECESMIGDWKGSCFNTGHTGEGKLSALGWAGKSFRSANDVMPIMSLNENGELVENPIMGTASLRKVEFRGVATATMVYDQHPIFDHFKKVDEQTVLGVMDAKGDAFPLYFLLVKA
;
A
#
# COMPACT_ATOMS: atom_id res chain seq x y z
N MET A 1 -2.52 -16.72 -13.26
CA MET A 1 -3.11 -15.88 -12.20
C MET A 1 -2.34 -16.13 -10.92
N LEU A 2 -1.87 -15.08 -10.25
CA LEU A 2 -1.12 -15.19 -9.00
C LEU A 2 -2.00 -15.75 -7.87
N ASN A 3 -1.42 -16.50 -6.93
CA ASN A 3 -2.14 -16.99 -5.76
C ASN A 3 -2.03 -16.00 -4.59
N PRO A 4 -3.14 -15.53 -3.98
CA PRO A 4 -3.11 -14.68 -2.79
C PRO A 4 -2.19 -15.18 -1.67
N ALA A 5 -2.09 -16.51 -1.48
CA ALA A 5 -1.27 -17.12 -0.44
C ALA A 5 0.25 -16.91 -0.65
N GLU A 6 0.68 -16.62 -1.88
CA GLU A 6 2.10 -16.44 -2.23
C GLU A 6 2.56 -14.98 -2.10
N LEU A 7 1.63 -14.03 -1.96
CA LEU A 7 1.94 -12.60 -2.02
C LEU A 7 2.97 -12.13 -0.98
N LYS A 8 2.91 -12.65 0.24
CA LYS A 8 3.88 -12.32 1.30
C LYS A 8 5.30 -12.73 0.92
N ASN A 9 5.44 -13.85 0.22
CA ASN A 9 6.74 -14.31 -0.26
C ASN A 9 7.17 -13.46 -1.47
N LEU A 10 6.28 -13.22 -2.42
CA LEU A 10 6.58 -12.44 -3.63
C LEU A 10 6.94 -10.97 -3.32
N SER A 11 6.33 -10.35 -2.32
CA SER A 11 6.69 -8.98 -1.90
C SER A 11 8.00 -8.93 -1.10
N ALA A 12 8.52 -10.07 -0.66
CA ALA A 12 9.79 -10.20 0.04
C ALA A 12 10.95 -10.67 -0.85
N THR A 13 10.68 -11.11 -2.09
CA THR A 13 11.71 -11.55 -3.04
C THR A 13 12.05 -10.44 -4.04
N ALA A 14 13.19 -10.59 -4.72
CA ALA A 14 13.55 -9.76 -5.86
C ALA A 14 12.89 -10.21 -7.18
N GLU A 15 11.91 -11.12 -7.12
CA GLU A 15 11.24 -11.65 -8.30
C GLU A 15 10.48 -10.53 -9.02
N LYS A 16 10.74 -10.38 -10.31
CA LYS A 16 10.10 -9.35 -11.10
C LYS A 16 8.70 -9.78 -11.51
N LEU A 17 7.71 -8.99 -11.15
CA LEU A 17 6.32 -9.15 -11.58
C LEU A 17 5.92 -8.07 -12.58
N THR A 18 4.93 -8.36 -13.42
CA THR A 18 4.31 -7.33 -14.26
C THR A 18 3.13 -6.69 -13.54
N VAL A 19 2.82 -5.45 -13.91
CA VAL A 19 1.66 -4.71 -13.41
C VAL A 19 0.35 -5.44 -13.78
N GLU A 20 0.31 -6.07 -14.95
CA GLU A 20 -0.84 -6.85 -15.41
C GLU A 20 -1.13 -8.05 -14.51
N GLN A 21 -0.10 -8.81 -14.09
CA GLN A 21 -0.29 -9.94 -13.17
C GLN A 21 -0.92 -9.50 -11.84
N LEU A 22 -0.51 -8.33 -11.35
CA LEU A 22 -1.01 -7.75 -10.10
C LEU A 22 -2.41 -7.15 -10.28
N HIS A 23 -2.73 -6.52 -11.42
CA HIS A 23 -4.08 -6.09 -11.77
C HIS A 23 -5.05 -7.26 -11.84
N GLU A 24 -4.69 -8.32 -12.56
CA GLU A 24 -5.52 -9.53 -12.68
C GLU A 24 -5.85 -10.10 -11.31
N LEU A 25 -4.88 -10.15 -10.40
CA LEU A 25 -5.12 -10.59 -9.03
C LEU A 25 -6.00 -9.59 -8.27
N TYR A 26 -5.65 -8.30 -8.30
CA TYR A 26 -6.35 -7.23 -7.58
C TYR A 26 -7.85 -7.22 -7.89
N ASP A 27 -8.20 -7.43 -9.15
CA ASP A 27 -9.58 -7.43 -9.64
C ASP A 27 -10.42 -8.59 -9.08
N THR A 28 -9.78 -9.69 -8.65
CA THR A 28 -10.46 -10.83 -8.02
C THR A 28 -10.68 -10.68 -6.51
N LEU A 29 -9.98 -9.72 -5.88
CA LEU A 29 -9.99 -9.58 -4.42
C LEU A 29 -11.21 -8.78 -3.93
N PRO A 30 -11.76 -9.12 -2.74
CA PRO A 30 -12.85 -8.38 -2.15
C PRO A 30 -12.44 -6.98 -1.69
N ALA A 31 -13.41 -6.06 -1.71
CA ALA A 31 -13.25 -4.71 -1.17
C ALA A 31 -13.00 -4.73 0.35
N VAL A 32 -12.43 -3.63 0.83
CA VAL A 32 -12.09 -3.40 2.24
C VAL A 32 -12.90 -2.20 2.74
N GLU A 33 -13.39 -2.26 3.97
CA GLU A 33 -14.04 -1.12 4.63
C GLU A 33 -13.00 -0.28 5.39
N CYS A 34 -13.21 1.03 5.50
CA CYS A 34 -12.21 1.95 6.08
C CYS A 34 -11.86 1.59 7.53
N GLU A 35 -12.86 1.16 8.31
CA GLU A 35 -12.71 0.78 9.71
C GLU A 35 -11.78 -0.43 9.89
N SER A 36 -11.73 -1.33 8.90
CA SER A 36 -10.85 -2.49 8.96
C SER A 36 -9.37 -2.16 8.74
N MET A 37 -9.08 -1.00 8.15
CA MET A 37 -7.72 -0.49 7.95
C MET A 37 -7.13 0.13 9.23
N ILE A 38 -7.93 0.42 10.25
CA ILE A 38 -7.45 1.04 11.49
C ILE A 38 -6.43 0.11 12.19
N GLY A 39 -5.30 0.71 12.58
CA GLY A 39 -4.14 0.05 13.19
C GLY A 39 -2.83 0.32 12.44
N ASP A 40 -1.77 -0.34 12.90
CA ASP A 40 -0.44 -0.27 12.30
C ASP A 40 -0.22 -1.44 11.34
N TRP A 41 0.47 -1.15 10.23
CA TRP A 41 0.69 -2.10 9.16
C TRP A 41 2.13 -2.05 8.67
N LYS A 42 2.75 -3.22 8.54
CA LYS A 42 4.05 -3.41 7.92
C LYS A 42 3.92 -3.44 6.42
N GLY A 43 4.75 -2.68 5.72
CA GLY A 43 4.72 -2.50 4.27
C GLY A 43 5.84 -3.20 3.54
N SER A 44 5.56 -3.68 2.33
CA SER A 44 6.56 -4.16 1.36
C SER A 44 6.10 -3.88 -0.07
N CYS A 45 7.02 -3.52 -0.97
CA CYS A 45 6.70 -3.29 -2.38
C CYS A 45 6.95 -4.56 -3.21
N PHE A 46 6.19 -4.74 -4.28
CA PHE A 46 6.54 -5.73 -5.31
C PHE A 46 7.59 -5.14 -6.25
N ASN A 47 8.50 -5.97 -6.76
CA ASN A 47 9.45 -5.55 -7.80
C ASN A 47 8.76 -5.54 -9.16
N THR A 48 8.23 -4.38 -9.54
CA THR A 48 7.65 -4.14 -10.89
C THR A 48 8.56 -3.25 -11.74
N GLY A 49 9.57 -2.62 -11.11
CA GLY A 49 10.41 -1.61 -11.73
C GLY A 49 9.83 -0.20 -11.61
N HIS A 50 8.82 0.02 -10.76
CA HIS A 50 8.28 1.34 -10.49
C HIS A 50 9.31 2.20 -9.75
N THR A 51 9.45 3.47 -10.13
CA THR A 51 10.46 4.36 -9.50
C THR A 51 10.21 4.61 -8.02
N GLY A 52 8.95 4.54 -7.59
CA GLY A 52 8.54 4.65 -6.19
C GLY A 52 9.10 3.54 -5.29
N GLU A 53 9.39 2.36 -5.83
CA GLU A 53 9.97 1.23 -5.06
C GLU A 53 11.33 1.64 -4.48
N GLY A 54 12.22 2.20 -5.31
CA GLY A 54 13.53 2.69 -4.89
C GLY A 54 13.45 3.89 -3.95
N LYS A 55 12.47 4.78 -4.14
CA LYS A 55 12.24 5.93 -3.24
C LYS A 55 11.80 5.47 -1.85
N LEU A 56 10.85 4.54 -1.76
CA LEU A 56 10.39 3.99 -0.47
C LEU A 56 11.50 3.24 0.25
N SER A 57 12.31 2.46 -0.48
CA SER A 57 13.50 1.81 0.08
C SER A 57 14.51 2.82 0.65
N ALA A 58 14.80 3.90 -0.08
CA ALA A 58 15.70 4.96 0.39
C ALA A 58 15.17 5.72 1.62
N LEU A 59 13.84 5.78 1.80
CA LEU A 59 13.21 6.35 2.98
C LEU A 59 13.16 5.38 4.17
N GLY A 60 13.66 4.15 4.02
CA GLY A 60 13.52 3.10 5.04
C GLY A 60 12.06 2.79 5.35
N TRP A 61 11.16 2.94 4.36
CA TRP A 61 9.73 2.72 4.54
C TRP A 61 9.45 1.31 5.04
N ALA A 62 8.76 1.23 6.17
CA ALA A 62 8.44 -0.01 6.86
C ALA A 62 6.94 -0.21 7.03
N GLY A 63 6.10 0.77 6.71
CA GLY A 63 4.68 0.63 6.90
C GLY A 63 3.87 1.92 6.91
N LYS A 64 2.63 1.78 7.38
CA LYS A 64 1.66 2.87 7.52
C LYS A 64 0.95 2.73 8.87
N SER A 65 0.54 3.86 9.45
CA SER A 65 -0.27 3.88 10.67
C SER A 65 -1.61 4.58 10.39
N PHE A 66 -2.71 3.87 10.59
CA PHE A 66 -4.06 4.38 10.41
C PHE A 66 -4.72 4.54 11.78
N ARG A 67 -4.60 5.71 12.39
CA ARG A 67 -5.14 5.99 13.73
C ARG A 67 -6.64 6.20 13.69
N SER A 68 -7.11 6.88 12.65
CA SER A 68 -8.54 7.07 12.35
C SER A 68 -8.75 7.29 10.85
N ALA A 69 -10.01 7.41 10.43
CA ALA A 69 -10.33 7.73 9.03
C ALA A 69 -9.83 9.13 8.59
N ASN A 70 -9.49 10.03 9.51
CA ASN A 70 -8.97 11.38 9.23
C ASN A 70 -7.58 11.63 9.83
N ASP A 71 -6.89 10.58 10.29
CA ASP A 71 -5.55 10.66 10.86
C ASP A 71 -4.78 9.41 10.45
N VAL A 72 -4.04 9.53 9.35
CA VAL A 72 -3.24 8.47 8.77
C VAL A 72 -1.82 9.00 8.52
N MET A 73 -0.84 8.26 9.02
CA MET A 73 0.58 8.45 8.72
C MET A 73 0.96 7.51 7.57
N PRO A 74 1.11 8.05 6.34
CA PRO A 74 1.29 7.22 5.16
C PRO A 74 2.69 6.60 5.06
N ILE A 75 3.70 7.18 5.73
CA ILE A 75 5.08 6.72 5.74
C ILE A 75 5.54 6.55 7.19
N MET A 76 5.61 5.30 7.63
CA MET A 76 6.37 4.91 8.81
C MET A 76 7.73 4.37 8.34
N SER A 77 8.81 4.87 8.90
CA SER A 77 10.19 4.52 8.52
C SER A 77 10.94 3.87 9.69
N LEU A 78 11.94 3.05 9.40
CA LEU A 78 12.93 2.64 10.41
C LEU A 78 14.01 3.71 10.51
N ASN A 79 14.30 4.18 11.72
CA ASN A 79 15.44 5.06 11.97
C ASN A 79 16.76 4.25 12.03
N GLU A 80 17.88 4.93 12.27
CA GLU A 80 19.21 4.31 12.36
C GLU A 80 19.34 3.25 13.47
N ASN A 81 18.51 3.33 14.51
CA ASN A 81 18.45 2.36 15.60
C ASN A 81 17.50 1.18 15.31
N GLY A 82 16.85 1.17 14.13
CA GLY A 82 15.84 0.18 13.77
C GLY A 82 14.48 0.39 14.44
N GLU A 83 14.22 1.57 14.99
CA GLU A 83 12.93 1.91 15.61
C GLU A 83 11.97 2.48 14.56
N LEU A 84 10.70 2.11 14.67
CA LEU A 84 9.66 2.64 13.79
C LEU A 84 9.29 4.07 14.19
N VAL A 85 9.46 5.01 13.27
CA VAL A 85 9.19 6.44 13.47
C VAL A 85 8.29 6.99 12.36
N GLU A 86 7.52 8.01 12.67
CA GLU A 86 6.75 8.78 11.68
C GLU A 86 7.70 9.57 10.78
N ASN A 87 7.49 9.46 9.47
CA ASN A 87 8.25 10.23 8.49
C ASN A 87 7.32 11.25 7.80
N PRO A 88 7.43 12.55 8.12
CA PRO A 88 6.48 13.56 7.65
C PRO A 88 6.71 13.98 6.18
N ILE A 89 7.64 13.35 5.46
CA ILE A 89 8.04 13.79 4.10
C ILE A 89 6.88 13.85 3.10
N MET A 90 5.86 13.01 3.27
CA MET A 90 4.65 13.00 2.44
C MET A 90 3.42 13.62 3.14
N GLY A 91 3.62 14.26 4.30
CA GLY A 91 2.55 14.77 5.14
C GLY A 91 1.62 13.68 5.66
N THR A 92 0.33 13.98 5.70
CA THR A 92 -0.73 13.13 6.27
C THR A 92 -1.70 12.65 5.20
N ALA A 93 -2.56 11.72 5.58
CA ALA A 93 -3.59 11.20 4.71
C ALA A 93 -4.90 10.94 5.47
N SER A 94 -5.94 10.67 4.70
CA SER A 94 -7.27 10.28 5.19
C SER A 94 -7.75 9.00 4.50
N LEU A 95 -8.59 8.21 5.15
CA LEU A 95 -9.29 7.08 4.53
C LEU A 95 -10.65 7.52 3.98
N ARG A 96 -10.93 7.16 2.73
CA ARG A 96 -12.23 7.33 2.09
C ARG A 96 -12.60 6.07 1.32
N LYS A 97 -13.90 5.86 1.10
CA LYS A 97 -14.36 4.85 0.14
C LYS A 97 -14.33 5.48 -1.25
N VAL A 98 -13.48 4.96 -2.13
CA VAL A 98 -13.29 5.46 -3.50
C VAL A 98 -13.49 4.30 -4.46
N GLU A 99 -14.16 4.56 -5.59
CA GLU A 99 -14.29 3.60 -6.67
C GLU A 99 -13.00 3.56 -7.49
N PHE A 100 -12.42 2.37 -7.59
CA PHE A 100 -11.27 2.09 -8.43
C PHE A 100 -11.50 0.77 -9.16
N ARG A 101 -11.31 0.78 -10.49
CA ARG A 101 -11.55 -0.39 -11.36
C ARG A 101 -12.94 -1.02 -11.16
N GLY A 102 -13.96 -0.17 -11.02
CA GLY A 102 -15.37 -0.57 -10.89
C GLY A 102 -15.78 -1.10 -9.51
N VAL A 103 -14.91 -1.01 -8.50
CA VAL A 103 -15.24 -1.43 -7.12
C VAL A 103 -14.89 -0.33 -6.12
N ALA A 104 -15.87 0.05 -5.29
CA ALA A 104 -15.68 0.97 -4.18
C ALA A 104 -14.99 0.28 -2.99
N THR A 105 -13.82 0.76 -2.58
CA THR A 105 -13.01 0.16 -1.51
C THR A 105 -12.32 1.22 -0.65
N ALA A 106 -11.90 0.85 0.55
CA ALA A 106 -11.07 1.68 1.41
C ALA A 106 -9.84 2.15 0.65
N THR A 107 -9.65 3.45 0.62
CA THR A 107 -8.59 4.12 -0.11
C THR A 107 -7.97 5.15 0.79
N MET A 108 -6.65 5.13 0.93
CA MET A 108 -5.93 6.20 1.60
C MET A 108 -5.64 7.31 0.58
N VAL A 109 -6.07 8.52 0.90
CA VAL A 109 -5.94 9.72 0.07
C VAL A 109 -4.95 10.63 0.75
N TYR A 110 -3.84 10.93 0.08
CA TYR A 110 -2.84 11.86 0.62
C TYR A 110 -3.41 13.28 0.62
N ASP A 111 -3.25 13.99 1.74
CA ASP A 111 -3.90 15.30 1.93
C ASP A 111 -3.22 16.38 1.07
N GLN A 112 -1.91 16.28 0.83
CA GLN A 112 -1.11 17.26 0.07
C GLN A 112 -0.62 16.76 -1.29
N HIS A 113 -0.92 15.52 -1.67
CA HIS A 113 -0.42 14.91 -2.90
C HIS A 113 -1.55 14.23 -3.68
N PRO A 114 -1.58 14.31 -5.03
CA PRO A 114 -2.59 13.64 -5.85
C PRO A 114 -2.28 12.13 -5.98
N ILE A 115 -2.31 11.44 -4.83
CA ILE A 115 -1.95 10.03 -4.66
C ILE A 115 -3.07 9.32 -3.90
N PHE A 116 -3.47 8.17 -4.41
CA PHE A 116 -4.53 7.32 -3.86
C PHE A 116 -3.99 5.89 -3.72
N ASP A 117 -4.03 5.35 -2.51
CA ASP A 117 -3.71 3.95 -2.26
C ASP A 117 -5.01 3.16 -2.09
N HIS A 118 -5.40 2.37 -3.10
CA HIS A 118 -6.64 1.59 -3.08
C HIS A 118 -6.39 0.19 -2.53
N PHE A 119 -7.09 -0.21 -1.46
CA PHE A 119 -6.84 -1.48 -0.78
C PHE A 119 -7.82 -2.58 -1.18
N LYS A 120 -7.33 -3.81 -1.29
CA LYS A 120 -8.13 -5.04 -1.45
C LYS A 120 -7.70 -6.10 -0.45
N LYS A 121 -8.67 -6.85 0.07
CA LYS A 121 -8.42 -7.85 1.11
C LYS A 121 -7.77 -9.10 0.50
N VAL A 122 -6.61 -9.49 1.02
CA VAL A 122 -5.94 -10.76 0.69
C VAL A 122 -6.35 -11.83 1.69
N ASP A 123 -6.22 -11.53 2.98
CA ASP A 123 -6.65 -12.36 4.10
C ASP A 123 -7.10 -11.47 5.29
N GLU A 124 -7.30 -12.03 6.49
CA GLU A 124 -7.74 -11.26 7.66
C GLU A 124 -6.74 -10.20 8.14
N GLN A 125 -5.46 -10.36 7.82
CA GLN A 125 -4.37 -9.50 8.30
C GLN A 125 -3.59 -8.86 7.16
N THR A 126 -4.00 -9.06 5.92
CA THR A 126 -3.22 -8.69 4.73
C THR A 126 -4.11 -8.00 3.72
N VAL A 127 -3.63 -6.86 3.21
CA VAL A 127 -4.24 -6.17 2.08
C VAL A 127 -3.22 -5.93 0.98
N LEU A 128 -3.69 -6.01 -0.26
CA LEU A 128 -2.98 -5.57 -1.44
C LEU A 128 -3.34 -4.11 -1.70
N GLY A 129 -2.33 -3.25 -1.74
CA GLY A 129 -2.47 -1.84 -2.10
C GLY A 129 -1.98 -1.59 -3.52
N VAL A 130 -2.72 -0.74 -4.24
CA VAL A 130 -2.29 -0.16 -5.52
C VAL A 130 -2.29 1.36 -5.38
N MET A 131 -1.12 1.96 -5.57
CA MET A 131 -0.93 3.41 -5.56
C MET A 131 -1.20 3.96 -6.95
N ASP A 132 -2.29 4.70 -7.08
CA ASP A 132 -2.63 5.52 -8.25
C ASP A 132 -2.18 6.96 -7.98
N ALA A 133 -1.14 7.39 -8.68
CA ALA A 133 -0.53 8.70 -8.52
C ALA A 133 -0.53 9.46 -9.84
N LYS A 134 -1.05 10.69 -9.82
CA LYS A 134 -1.05 11.54 -11.01
C LYS A 134 0.38 11.80 -11.48
N GLY A 135 0.67 11.38 -12.71
CA GLY A 135 1.95 11.61 -13.38
C GLY A 135 2.86 10.39 -13.43
N ASP A 136 2.55 9.31 -12.70
CA ASP A 136 3.25 8.04 -12.85
C ASP A 136 2.81 7.33 -14.13
N ALA A 137 3.73 6.59 -14.77
CA ALA A 137 3.48 5.90 -16.02
C ALA A 137 2.63 4.62 -15.84
N PHE A 138 2.70 4.02 -14.66
CA PHE A 138 1.96 2.82 -14.23
C PHE A 138 1.90 2.82 -12.69
N PRO A 139 0.94 2.14 -12.06
CA PRO A 139 0.78 2.18 -10.61
C PRO A 139 1.87 1.40 -9.87
N LEU A 140 2.14 1.80 -8.62
CA LEU A 140 2.97 1.03 -7.70
C LEU A 140 2.11 0.05 -6.91
N TYR A 141 2.57 -1.19 -6.79
CA TYR A 141 1.92 -2.21 -5.96
C TYR A 141 2.71 -2.49 -4.69
N PHE A 142 1.99 -2.69 -3.60
CA PHE A 142 2.56 -3.01 -2.31
C PHE A 142 1.63 -3.87 -1.47
N LEU A 143 2.19 -4.57 -0.49
CA LEU A 143 1.45 -5.35 0.49
C LEU A 143 1.52 -4.64 1.84
N LEU A 144 0.40 -4.66 2.57
CA LEU A 144 0.35 -4.29 3.97
C LEU A 144 -0.05 -5.52 4.78
N VAL A 145 0.73 -5.82 5.82
CA VAL A 145 0.43 -6.88 6.80
C VAL A 145 0.26 -6.23 8.17
N LYS A 146 -0.84 -6.53 8.86
CA LYS A 146 -1.16 -5.96 10.17
C LYS A 146 -0.03 -6.28 11.16
N ALA A 147 0.43 -5.27 11.90
CA ALA A 147 1.58 -5.36 12.80
C ALA A 147 1.24 -6.03 14.14
#